data_AF-B8FNM7-F1
#
_entry.id   AF-B8FNM7-F1
#
_cell.length_a   1.000
_cell.length_b   1.000
_cell.length_c   1.000
_cell.angle_alpha   90.00
_cell.angle_beta   90.00
_cell.angle_gamma   90.00
#
_symmetry.space_group_name_H-M   'P 1'
#
loop_
_entity.id
_entity.type
_entity.pdbx_description
1 polymer ?
#
loop_
_entity_poly.entity_id
_entity_poly.type
_entity_poly.pdbx_seq_one_letter_code
_entity_poly.pdbx_strand_id
1 'polypeptide(L)'
;MKRIIGPNNKVNYGVYDELVDFNYKDFRLMNFFGKEIKGIRKYLALHMFNYIGINAGDYFVGLAAVRLGYMHLVFAYVYDYNQGMLFEMDKKGPGKGKLIFPVNPDEYSINYSTAKDRLIFVKSHSRNTLALQACLDGRLEISLTAPYGLEQYQPLRVLNPSDPYRWTFTEKCSPIVPDTLEISLDGNKLDPGPAPTLLYDWSGGYLRRETNWYWAAFSSPLPGEDEEIVGANFAALTNESFFSENAFWVGKERTRVARCIYDFNQTDLYQPWRIWDEDGTVDLHFVPQADRGERINAFLIKSNFNQLFGTFSGKLHPKGGELVEFEGIRGLTEFHRAVW
;
A
#
# COMPACT_ATOMS: atom_id res chain seq x y z
N MET A 1 -17.55 15.33 -7.00
CA MET A 1 -16.08 15.30 -6.81
C MET A 1 -15.66 16.44 -5.91
N LYS A 2 -15.09 16.12 -4.74
CA LYS A 2 -14.54 17.12 -3.82
C LYS A 2 -13.13 17.54 -4.23
N ARG A 3 -12.85 18.84 -4.30
CA ARG A 3 -11.49 19.36 -4.54
C ARG A 3 -10.61 19.12 -3.32
N ILE A 4 -9.38 18.66 -3.54
CA ILE A 4 -8.41 18.48 -2.44
C ILE A 4 -7.71 19.80 -2.08
N ILE A 5 -7.50 20.71 -3.05
CA ILE A 5 -6.97 22.05 -2.82
C ILE A 5 -8.10 23.07 -2.99
N GLY A 6 -8.45 23.74 -1.90
CA GLY A 6 -9.41 24.83 -1.85
C GLY A 6 -8.78 26.21 -2.09
N PRO A 7 -9.58 27.28 -1.94
CA PRO A 7 -9.10 28.66 -2.04
C PRO A 7 -7.96 28.96 -1.06
N ASN A 8 -7.16 29.99 -1.37
CA ASN A 8 -6.08 30.48 -0.51
C ASN A 8 -5.03 29.42 -0.12
N ASN A 9 -4.83 28.39 -0.95
CA ASN A 9 -3.91 27.28 -0.68
C ASN A 9 -4.32 26.35 0.47
N LYS A 10 -5.59 26.39 0.91
CA LYS A 10 -6.09 25.50 1.94
C LYS A 10 -6.22 24.09 1.39
N VAL A 11 -5.62 23.10 2.06
CA VAL A 11 -5.86 21.69 1.79
C VAL A 11 -7.11 21.25 2.55
N ASN A 12 -8.03 20.57 1.87
CA ASN A 12 -9.29 20.11 2.48
C ASN A 12 -9.08 18.76 3.18
N TYR A 13 -8.28 18.71 4.24
CA TYR A 13 -8.02 17.45 4.96
C TYR A 13 -9.30 16.72 5.37
N GLY A 14 -9.30 15.39 5.30
CA GLY A 14 -10.51 14.61 5.55
C GLY A 14 -10.39 13.14 5.17
N VAL A 15 -11.44 12.41 5.50
CA VAL A 15 -11.73 11.07 4.96
C VAL A 15 -12.71 11.22 3.80
N TYR A 16 -12.47 10.48 2.73
CA TYR A 16 -13.15 10.66 1.44
C TYR A 16 -13.79 9.36 0.95
N ASP A 17 -15.08 9.20 1.17
CA ASP A 17 -15.84 8.06 0.62
C ASP A 17 -16.38 8.32 -0.80
N GLU A 18 -15.96 9.43 -1.43
CA GLU A 18 -16.38 9.86 -2.77
C GLU A 18 -15.21 10.27 -3.65
N LEU A 19 -15.36 10.24 -4.98
CA LEU A 19 -14.34 10.68 -5.93
C LEU A 19 -13.83 12.10 -5.63
N VAL A 20 -12.54 12.32 -5.87
CA VAL A 20 -11.87 13.59 -5.60
C VAL A 20 -11.42 14.25 -6.90
N ASP A 21 -11.59 15.56 -6.97
CA ASP A 21 -10.83 16.37 -7.92
C ASP A 21 -9.42 16.53 -7.34
N PHE A 22 -8.48 15.70 -7.82
CA PHE A 22 -7.09 15.67 -7.38
C PHE A 22 -6.29 16.85 -7.97
N ASN A 23 -6.75 18.07 -7.71
CA ASN A 23 -6.21 19.33 -8.24
C ASN A 23 -4.87 19.74 -7.59
N TYR A 24 -3.94 18.80 -7.43
CA TYR A 24 -2.64 18.97 -6.76
C TYR A 24 -1.80 20.11 -7.35
N LYS A 25 -1.98 20.44 -8.64
CA LYS A 25 -1.23 21.50 -9.32
C LYS A 25 -1.52 22.88 -8.71
N ASP A 26 -2.72 23.08 -8.18
CA ASP A 26 -3.16 24.32 -7.55
C ASP A 26 -2.44 24.60 -6.22
N PHE A 27 -1.87 23.56 -5.59
CA PHE A 27 -1.18 23.68 -4.32
C PHE A 27 0.12 24.48 -4.44
N ARG A 28 0.24 25.58 -3.73
CA ARG A 28 1.49 26.34 -3.54
C ARG A 28 2.28 25.68 -2.41
N LEU A 29 3.27 24.86 -2.78
CA LEU A 29 4.22 24.27 -1.85
C LEU A 29 5.09 25.36 -1.25
N MET A 30 5.23 25.41 0.08
CA MET A 30 6.07 26.38 0.76
C MET A 30 7.32 25.72 1.35
N ASN A 31 8.40 26.49 1.48
CA ASN A 31 9.55 26.09 2.28
C ASN A 31 9.32 26.41 3.77
N PHE A 32 10.30 26.08 4.61
CA PHE A 32 10.26 26.32 6.05
C PHE A 32 9.94 27.78 6.45
N PHE A 33 10.30 28.75 5.61
CA PHE A 33 10.08 30.19 5.86
C PHE A 33 8.80 30.73 5.18
N GLY A 34 7.90 29.86 4.74
CA GLY A 34 6.67 30.26 4.06
C GLY A 34 6.87 30.83 2.65
N LYS A 35 8.05 30.67 2.04
CA LYS A 35 8.31 31.09 0.65
C LYS A 35 7.92 29.98 -0.32
N GLU A 36 7.24 30.34 -1.39
CA GLU A 36 6.75 29.38 -2.38
C GLU A 36 7.90 28.70 -3.14
N ILE A 37 7.83 27.37 -3.21
CA ILE A 37 8.69 26.51 -4.03
C ILE A 37 7.99 26.30 -5.38
N LYS A 38 8.69 26.65 -6.47
CA LYS A 38 8.16 26.60 -7.84
C LYS A 38 8.99 25.71 -8.77
N GLY A 39 8.44 25.46 -9.96
CA GLY A 39 9.15 24.80 -11.06
C GLY A 39 9.65 23.41 -10.72
N ILE A 40 10.89 23.11 -11.12
CA ILE A 40 11.50 21.79 -10.95
C ILE A 40 11.54 21.35 -9.49
N ARG A 41 11.79 22.26 -8.54
CA ARG A 41 11.84 21.89 -7.11
C ARG A 41 10.50 21.39 -6.58
N LYS A 42 9.38 22.01 -6.99
CA LYS A 42 8.03 21.55 -6.65
C LYS A 42 7.73 20.22 -7.34
N TYR A 43 8.14 20.07 -8.60
CA TYR A 43 7.99 18.80 -9.32
C TYR A 43 8.74 17.65 -8.63
N LEU A 44 9.98 17.90 -8.18
CA LEU A 44 10.83 16.89 -7.53
C LEU A 44 10.32 16.44 -6.16
N ALA A 45 9.53 17.30 -5.49
CA ALA A 45 8.97 17.02 -4.16
C ALA A 45 7.67 16.20 -4.18
N LEU A 46 7.11 15.94 -5.36
CA LEU A 46 5.92 15.10 -5.50
C LEU A 46 6.35 13.64 -5.58
N HIS A 47 5.80 12.81 -4.68
CA HIS A 47 6.04 11.38 -4.64
C HIS A 47 4.72 10.63 -4.78
N MET A 48 4.76 9.50 -5.47
CA MET A 48 3.63 8.60 -5.65
C MET A 48 4.08 7.15 -5.53
N PHE A 49 3.22 6.36 -4.91
CA PHE A 49 3.41 4.96 -4.61
C PHE A 49 2.14 4.23 -5.02
N ASN A 50 2.31 3.10 -5.69
CA ASN A 50 1.24 2.14 -5.86
C ASN A 50 1.80 0.75 -5.58
N TYR A 51 1.11 0.00 -4.74
CA TYR A 51 1.46 -1.33 -4.34
C TYR A 51 0.22 -2.22 -4.35
N ILE A 52 0.42 -3.46 -4.77
CA ILE A 52 -0.55 -4.53 -4.66
C ILE A 52 0.14 -5.75 -4.06
N GLY A 53 -0.48 -6.31 -3.04
CA GLY A 53 -0.13 -7.62 -2.51
C GLY A 53 -1.20 -8.62 -2.90
N ILE A 54 -0.79 -9.83 -3.24
CA ILE A 54 -1.64 -10.93 -3.67
C ILE A 54 -1.34 -12.10 -2.74
N ASN A 55 -2.31 -12.46 -1.90
CA ASN A 55 -2.28 -13.69 -1.14
C ASN A 55 -2.96 -14.77 -1.97
N ALA A 56 -2.20 -15.78 -2.42
CA ALA A 56 -2.64 -16.74 -3.41
C ALA A 56 -2.04 -18.12 -3.11
N GLY A 57 -2.85 -19.01 -2.54
CA GLY A 57 -2.40 -20.34 -2.12
C GLY A 57 -1.25 -20.18 -1.14
N ASP A 58 -0.16 -20.91 -1.37
CA ASP A 58 1.08 -20.84 -0.58
C ASP A 58 2.00 -19.67 -0.90
N TYR A 59 1.54 -18.74 -1.74
CA TYR A 59 2.32 -17.63 -2.23
C TYR A 59 1.82 -16.29 -1.71
N PHE A 60 2.78 -15.41 -1.40
CA PHE A 60 2.54 -13.97 -1.30
C PHE A 60 3.32 -13.25 -2.41
N VAL A 61 2.58 -12.60 -3.31
CA VAL A 61 3.17 -11.88 -4.44
C VAL A 61 2.96 -10.39 -4.24
N GLY A 62 4.05 -9.63 -4.21
CA GLY A 62 3.99 -8.18 -4.10
C GLY A 62 4.49 -7.53 -5.38
N LEU A 63 3.84 -6.44 -5.79
CA LEU A 63 4.27 -5.62 -6.92
C LEU A 63 4.06 -4.15 -6.59
N ALA A 64 5.08 -3.32 -6.83
CA ALA A 64 4.98 -1.87 -6.67
C ALA A 64 5.49 -1.11 -7.87
N ALA A 65 4.86 0.04 -8.12
CA ALA A 65 5.38 1.11 -8.95
C ALA A 65 5.47 2.38 -8.11
N VAL A 66 6.68 2.95 -8.04
CA VAL A 66 6.99 4.14 -7.26
C VAL A 66 7.56 5.19 -8.19
N ARG A 67 6.98 6.39 -8.14
CA ARG A 67 7.51 7.58 -8.79
C ARG A 67 7.89 8.59 -7.73
N LEU A 68 9.19 8.72 -7.51
CA LEU A 68 9.77 9.85 -6.82
C LEU A 68 10.07 10.93 -7.87
N GLY A 69 10.00 12.21 -7.50
CA GLY A 69 10.17 13.27 -8.47
C GLY A 69 11.48 13.19 -9.30
N TYR A 70 12.55 12.64 -8.71
CA TYR A 70 13.88 12.46 -9.35
C TYR A 70 14.20 11.01 -9.76
N MET A 71 13.39 10.00 -9.40
CA MET A 71 13.64 8.61 -9.77
C MET A 71 12.36 7.78 -9.77
N HIS A 72 12.36 6.66 -10.48
CA HIS A 72 11.32 5.65 -10.37
C HIS A 72 11.92 4.34 -9.86
N LEU A 73 11.05 3.55 -9.24
CA LEU A 73 11.32 2.20 -8.78
C LEU A 73 10.13 1.33 -9.17
N VAL A 74 10.39 0.17 -9.77
CA VAL A 74 9.41 -0.91 -9.94
C VAL A 74 10.03 -2.13 -9.28
N PHE A 75 9.32 -2.73 -8.32
CA PHE A 75 9.74 -3.97 -7.70
C PHE A 75 8.63 -5.00 -7.73
N ALA A 76 9.03 -6.27 -7.75
CA ALA A 76 8.12 -7.38 -7.60
C ALA A 76 8.82 -8.55 -6.93
N TYR A 77 8.06 -9.39 -6.24
CA TYR A 77 8.57 -10.60 -5.62
C TYR A 77 7.50 -11.68 -5.53
N VAL A 78 7.94 -12.94 -5.43
CA VAL A 78 7.12 -14.11 -5.12
C VAL A 78 7.74 -14.78 -3.91
N TYR A 79 7.03 -14.74 -2.79
CA TYR A 79 7.39 -15.45 -1.57
C TYR A 79 6.51 -16.70 -1.45
N ASP A 80 7.12 -17.85 -1.20
CA ASP A 80 6.45 -19.12 -0.89
C ASP A 80 6.61 -19.38 0.62
N TYR A 81 5.52 -19.60 1.33
CA TYR A 81 5.55 -19.79 2.79
C TYR A 81 6.27 -21.07 3.25
N ASN A 82 6.50 -22.03 2.36
CA ASN A 82 7.22 -23.26 2.61
C ASN A 82 8.68 -23.19 2.15
N GLN A 83 8.95 -22.52 1.03
CA GLN A 83 10.26 -22.52 0.36
C GLN A 83 11.06 -21.22 0.54
N GLY A 84 10.41 -20.14 0.99
CA GLY A 84 11.00 -18.83 1.10
C GLY A 84 10.88 -17.99 -0.17
N MET A 85 11.81 -17.05 -0.38
CA MET A 85 11.78 -16.15 -1.53
C MET A 85 12.13 -16.89 -2.83
N LEU A 86 11.18 -16.99 -3.76
CA LEU A 86 11.36 -17.65 -5.06
C LEU A 86 11.82 -16.67 -6.16
N PHE A 87 11.36 -15.42 -6.07
CA PHE A 87 11.65 -14.38 -7.03
C PHE A 87 11.71 -13.02 -6.34
N GLU A 88 12.69 -12.20 -6.68
CA GLU A 88 12.74 -10.79 -6.29
C GLU A 88 13.40 -9.98 -7.40
N MET A 89 12.84 -8.81 -7.69
CA MET A 89 13.34 -7.88 -8.69
C MET A 89 13.15 -6.44 -8.23
N ASP A 90 14.21 -5.63 -8.38
CA ASP A 90 14.17 -4.19 -8.22
C ASP A 90 14.72 -3.47 -9.46
N LYS A 91 13.88 -2.67 -10.13
CA LYS A 91 14.27 -1.83 -11.27
C LYS A 91 14.19 -0.36 -10.89
N LYS A 92 15.34 0.31 -10.83
CA LYS A 92 15.47 1.74 -10.50
C LYS A 92 15.94 2.52 -11.72
N GLY A 93 15.46 3.75 -11.89
CA GLY A 93 15.93 4.62 -12.96
C GLY A 93 15.66 6.11 -12.69
N PRO A 94 16.31 7.01 -13.46
CA PRO A 94 16.20 8.45 -13.22
C PRO A 94 14.85 9.02 -13.67
N GLY A 95 14.37 10.02 -12.91
CA GLY A 95 13.10 10.72 -13.13
C GLY A 95 11.92 9.77 -13.34
N LYS A 96 10.96 10.19 -14.17
CA LYS A 96 9.87 9.30 -14.62
C LYS A 96 10.36 8.19 -15.56
N GLY A 97 11.49 8.40 -16.25
CA GLY A 97 12.12 7.42 -17.14
C GLY A 97 11.13 6.62 -18.00
N LYS A 98 11.08 5.30 -17.76
CA LYS A 98 10.22 4.34 -18.45
C LYS A 98 8.87 4.11 -17.76
N LEU A 99 8.64 4.76 -16.61
CA LEU A 99 7.42 4.67 -15.82
C LEU A 99 6.50 5.87 -16.08
N ILE A 100 5.38 5.61 -16.75
CA ILE A 100 4.25 6.53 -16.85
C ILE A 100 3.33 6.25 -15.67
N PHE A 101 3.31 7.17 -14.71
CA PHE A 101 2.42 7.11 -13.54
C PHE A 101 1.61 8.42 -13.50
N PRO A 102 0.32 8.40 -13.93
CA PRO A 102 -0.59 9.53 -13.82
C PRO A 102 -0.86 9.92 -12.36
N VAL A 103 -0.96 11.23 -12.10
CA VAL A 103 -1.24 11.79 -10.76
C VAL A 103 -2.75 11.92 -10.57
N ASN A 104 -3.42 10.78 -10.39
CA ASN A 104 -4.85 10.72 -10.12
C ASN A 104 -5.11 9.45 -9.29
N PRO A 105 -5.64 9.55 -8.06
CA PRO A 105 -5.96 8.37 -7.26
C PRO A 105 -7.17 7.62 -7.81
N ASP A 106 -8.08 8.23 -8.57
CA ASP A 106 -9.37 7.62 -8.90
C ASP A 106 -9.38 6.86 -10.21
N GLU A 107 -8.64 7.39 -11.19
CA GLU A 107 -8.64 6.91 -12.58
C GLU A 107 -7.22 6.99 -13.14
N TYR A 108 -6.59 5.84 -13.38
CA TYR A 108 -5.24 5.80 -13.93
C TYR A 108 -4.91 4.51 -14.68
N SER A 109 -3.90 4.62 -15.54
CA SER A 109 -3.17 3.48 -16.10
C SER A 109 -1.67 3.74 -15.92
N ILE A 110 -1.05 3.02 -14.98
CA ILE A 110 0.39 3.01 -14.79
C ILE A 110 0.98 2.09 -15.85
N ASN A 111 1.98 2.58 -16.57
CA ASN A 111 2.66 1.81 -17.61
C ASN A 111 4.17 1.90 -17.39
N TYR A 112 4.82 0.75 -17.26
CA TYR A 112 6.27 0.63 -17.26
C TYR A 112 6.70 -0.36 -18.34
N SER A 113 7.68 0.04 -19.16
CA SER A 113 8.19 -0.84 -20.21
C SER A 113 9.67 -0.62 -20.50
N THR A 114 10.41 -1.73 -20.52
CA THR A 114 11.79 -1.84 -20.99
C THR A 114 11.85 -2.87 -22.11
N ALA A 115 13.07 -3.24 -22.55
CA ALA A 115 13.24 -4.34 -23.49
C ALA A 115 12.86 -5.71 -22.92
N LYS A 116 12.89 -5.87 -21.58
CA LYS A 116 12.66 -7.14 -20.88
C LYS A 116 11.43 -7.12 -19.97
N ASP A 117 10.99 -5.94 -19.56
CA ASP A 117 9.95 -5.77 -18.56
C ASP A 117 8.74 -5.03 -19.13
N ARG A 118 7.56 -5.47 -18.74
CA ARG A 118 6.29 -4.78 -18.99
C ARG A 118 5.43 -4.85 -17.74
N LEU A 119 4.84 -3.72 -17.38
CA LEU A 119 3.84 -3.59 -16.33
C LEU A 119 2.75 -2.62 -16.80
N ILE A 120 1.51 -3.05 -16.74
CA ILE A 120 0.32 -2.25 -16.94
C ILE A 120 -0.58 -2.46 -15.72
N PHE A 121 -0.80 -1.39 -14.95
CA PHE A 121 -1.72 -1.40 -13.82
C PHE A 121 -2.83 -0.38 -14.10
N VAL A 122 -4.08 -0.82 -14.15
CA VAL A 122 -5.25 0.01 -14.41
C VAL A 122 -6.14 0.04 -13.18
N LYS A 123 -6.57 1.24 -12.79
CA LYS A 123 -7.63 1.42 -11.80
C LYS A 123 -8.65 2.42 -12.29
N SER A 124 -9.93 2.08 -12.10
CA SER A 124 -11.05 2.88 -12.52
C SER A 124 -12.22 2.67 -11.58
N HIS A 125 -12.45 3.63 -10.67
CA HIS A 125 -13.63 3.60 -9.80
C HIS A 125 -14.93 3.70 -10.61
N SER A 126 -14.95 4.50 -11.68
CA SER A 126 -16.14 4.66 -12.53
C SER A 126 -16.53 3.41 -13.32
N ARG A 127 -15.56 2.54 -13.61
CA ARG A 127 -15.77 1.25 -14.30
C ARG A 127 -15.73 0.05 -13.36
N ASN A 128 -15.62 0.29 -12.05
CA ASN A 128 -15.41 -0.75 -11.03
C ASN A 128 -14.28 -1.72 -11.40
N THR A 129 -13.12 -1.23 -11.81
CA THR A 129 -12.05 -2.08 -12.35
C THR A 129 -10.72 -1.85 -11.63
N LEU A 130 -10.09 -2.94 -11.22
CA LEU A 130 -8.68 -3.06 -10.92
C LEU A 130 -8.09 -4.14 -11.85
N ALA A 131 -7.04 -3.82 -12.60
CA ALA A 131 -6.42 -4.79 -13.49
C ALA A 131 -4.91 -4.63 -13.52
N LEU A 132 -4.21 -5.76 -13.62
CA LEU A 132 -2.76 -5.84 -13.67
C LEU A 132 -2.34 -6.83 -14.75
N GLN A 133 -1.41 -6.40 -15.60
CA GLN A 133 -0.66 -7.26 -16.50
C GLN A 133 0.83 -6.98 -16.32
N ALA A 134 1.60 -7.99 -15.96
CA ALA A 134 3.04 -7.88 -15.75
C ALA A 134 3.79 -9.04 -16.40
N CYS A 135 4.93 -8.74 -17.00
CA CYS A 135 5.97 -9.69 -17.41
C CYS A 135 7.30 -9.07 -17.01
N LEU A 136 7.96 -9.65 -16.01
CA LEU A 136 9.10 -9.04 -15.31
C LEU A 136 10.30 -9.99 -15.30
N ASP A 137 11.45 -9.46 -15.71
CA ASP A 137 12.71 -10.20 -15.90
C ASP A 137 12.62 -11.47 -16.79
N GLY A 138 11.55 -11.58 -17.59
CA GLY A 138 11.26 -12.78 -18.39
C GLY A 138 10.97 -14.04 -17.56
N ARG A 139 10.72 -13.87 -16.26
CA ARG A 139 10.51 -14.97 -15.30
C ARG A 139 9.12 -14.93 -14.68
N LEU A 140 8.69 -13.76 -14.21
CA LEU A 140 7.42 -13.57 -13.53
C LEU A 140 6.37 -13.01 -14.49
N GLU A 141 5.27 -13.70 -14.65
CA GLU A 141 4.09 -13.26 -15.40
C GLU A 141 2.87 -13.21 -14.49
N ILE A 142 2.13 -12.12 -14.52
CA ILE A 142 0.90 -11.92 -13.73
C ILE A 142 -0.18 -11.33 -14.63
N SER A 143 -1.37 -11.94 -14.62
CA SER A 143 -2.60 -11.38 -15.19
C SER A 143 -3.67 -11.41 -14.11
N LEU A 144 -4.29 -10.26 -13.85
CA LEU A 144 -5.23 -10.10 -12.76
C LEU A 144 -6.32 -9.11 -13.14
N THR A 145 -7.57 -9.45 -12.82
CA THR A 145 -8.71 -8.53 -12.82
C THR A 145 -9.50 -8.67 -11.55
N ALA A 146 -9.98 -7.56 -11.01
CA ALA A 146 -10.88 -7.54 -9.87
C ALA A 146 -11.90 -6.40 -10.04
N PRO A 147 -13.12 -6.57 -9.52
CA PRO A 147 -14.02 -5.45 -9.38
C PRO A 147 -13.43 -4.52 -8.31
N TYR A 148 -13.51 -3.21 -8.51
CA TYR A 148 -13.01 -2.24 -7.53
C TYR A 148 -13.70 -0.89 -7.65
N GLY A 149 -14.71 -0.68 -6.81
CA GLY A 149 -15.47 0.57 -6.72
C GLY A 149 -15.64 1.01 -5.26
N LEU A 150 -15.85 2.32 -5.08
CA LEU A 150 -15.95 2.94 -3.75
C LEU A 150 -17.08 2.36 -2.89
N GLU A 151 -18.26 2.13 -3.47
CA GLU A 151 -19.41 1.59 -2.74
C GLU A 151 -19.22 0.10 -2.39
N GLN A 152 -18.59 -0.65 -3.29
CA GLN A 152 -18.43 -2.10 -3.14
C GLN A 152 -17.38 -2.47 -2.09
N TYR A 153 -16.26 -1.74 -2.04
CA TYR A 153 -15.11 -2.11 -1.21
C TYR A 153 -14.80 -1.13 -0.08
N GLN A 154 -15.46 0.04 -0.08
CA GLN A 154 -15.29 1.07 0.94
C GLN A 154 -13.80 1.34 1.28
N PRO A 155 -12.93 1.61 0.29
CA PRO A 155 -11.51 1.79 0.55
C PRO A 155 -11.27 2.95 1.51
N LEU A 156 -10.28 2.83 2.40
CA LEU A 156 -9.88 3.89 3.30
C LEU A 156 -9.13 4.96 2.53
N ARG A 157 -9.74 6.12 2.38
CA ARG A 157 -9.19 7.25 1.62
C ARG A 157 -9.03 8.44 2.53
N VAL A 158 -7.79 8.86 2.78
CA VAL A 158 -7.51 9.97 3.70
C VAL A 158 -6.58 10.99 3.06
N LEU A 159 -6.86 12.26 3.30
CA LEU A 159 -6.01 13.40 2.97
C LEU A 159 -5.51 14.02 4.26
N ASN A 160 -4.21 13.95 4.50
CA ASN A 160 -3.59 14.39 5.75
C ASN A 160 -2.47 15.39 5.54
N PRO A 161 -2.19 16.25 6.54
CA PRO A 161 -0.95 17.01 6.57
C PRO A 161 0.22 16.05 6.80
N SER A 162 1.29 16.22 6.02
CA SER A 162 2.56 15.52 6.28
C SER A 162 3.54 16.40 7.06
N ASP A 163 3.45 17.71 6.87
CA ASP A 163 4.00 18.79 7.71
C ASP A 163 3.15 20.05 7.47
N PRO A 164 3.42 21.20 8.11
CA PRO A 164 2.61 22.42 7.94
C PRO A 164 2.44 22.92 6.49
N TYR A 165 3.32 22.54 5.56
CA TYR A 165 3.31 22.97 4.16
C TYR A 165 3.22 21.80 3.19
N ARG A 166 2.81 20.64 3.66
CA ARG A 166 2.86 19.37 2.95
C ARG A 166 1.67 18.50 3.26
N TRP A 167 1.35 17.60 2.35
CA TRP A 167 0.19 16.73 2.48
C TRP A 167 0.38 15.45 1.70
N THR A 168 -0.30 14.41 2.15
CA THR A 168 -0.35 13.11 1.48
C THR A 168 -1.81 12.66 1.41
N PHE A 169 -2.20 12.15 0.25
CA PHE A 169 -3.44 11.41 0.07
C PHE A 169 -3.10 9.93 -0.02
N THR A 170 -3.87 9.08 0.66
CA THR A 170 -3.74 7.64 0.51
C THR A 170 -5.09 6.99 0.24
N GLU A 171 -5.06 5.85 -0.45
CA GLU A 171 -6.19 4.96 -0.66
C GLU A 171 -5.71 3.53 -0.35
N LYS A 172 -6.28 2.93 0.69
CA LYS A 172 -5.95 1.57 1.15
C LYS A 172 -7.20 0.70 1.09
N CYS A 173 -7.06 -0.53 0.65
CA CYS A 173 -8.18 -1.47 0.63
C CYS A 173 -7.70 -2.91 0.78
N SER A 174 -8.29 -3.62 1.73
CA SER A 174 -8.11 -5.05 1.89
C SER A 174 -9.27 -5.62 2.72
N PRO A 175 -9.97 -6.68 2.30
CA PRO A 175 -9.63 -7.55 1.20
C PRO A 175 -10.30 -7.15 -0.13
N ILE A 176 -9.67 -7.52 -1.25
CA ILE A 176 -10.27 -7.48 -2.58
C ILE A 176 -10.25 -8.90 -3.15
N VAL A 177 -11.35 -9.36 -3.72
CA VAL A 177 -11.44 -10.68 -4.36
C VAL A 177 -11.27 -10.52 -5.88
N PRO A 178 -10.31 -11.22 -6.50
CA PRO A 178 -10.12 -11.16 -7.94
C PRO A 178 -11.17 -11.96 -8.70
N ASP A 179 -11.62 -11.44 -9.86
CA ASP A 179 -12.41 -12.21 -10.83
C ASP A 179 -11.53 -13.22 -11.58
N THR A 180 -10.30 -12.81 -11.90
CA THR A 180 -9.30 -13.66 -12.55
C THR A 180 -7.94 -13.40 -11.93
N LEU A 181 -7.16 -14.47 -11.76
CA LEU A 181 -5.78 -14.40 -11.32
C LEU A 181 -4.99 -15.53 -11.97
N GLU A 182 -3.97 -15.17 -12.74
CA GLU A 182 -2.98 -16.09 -13.26
C GLU A 182 -1.59 -15.60 -12.87
N ILE A 183 -0.79 -16.48 -12.28
CA ILE A 183 0.59 -16.21 -11.90
C ILE A 183 1.45 -17.34 -12.47
N SER A 184 2.52 -16.99 -13.18
CA SER A 184 3.51 -17.95 -13.65
C SER A 184 4.92 -17.48 -13.28
N LEU A 185 5.75 -18.41 -12.84
CA LEU A 185 7.16 -18.18 -12.54
C LEU A 185 8.02 -19.20 -13.30
N ASP A 186 8.99 -18.71 -14.06
CA ASP A 186 9.90 -19.54 -14.86
C ASP A 186 9.15 -20.49 -15.82
N GLY A 187 8.03 -20.01 -16.36
CA GLY A 187 7.15 -20.77 -17.25
C GLY A 187 6.21 -21.76 -16.56
N ASN A 188 6.28 -21.91 -15.24
CA ASN A 188 5.39 -22.77 -14.46
C ASN A 188 4.24 -21.96 -13.84
N LYS A 189 3.01 -22.43 -14.00
CA LYS A 189 1.85 -21.82 -13.34
C LYS A 189 1.91 -22.08 -11.83
N LEU A 190 1.71 -21.04 -11.03
CA LEU A 190 1.52 -21.16 -9.59
C LEU A 190 0.03 -21.36 -9.28
N ASP A 191 -0.29 -22.26 -8.35
CA ASP A 191 -1.65 -22.46 -7.89
C ASP A 191 -2.05 -21.33 -6.92
N PRO A 192 -3.05 -20.49 -7.27
CA PRO A 192 -3.49 -19.40 -6.41
C PRO A 192 -4.37 -19.87 -5.24
N GLY A 193 -4.61 -21.17 -5.12
CA GLY A 193 -5.53 -21.74 -4.13
C GLY A 193 -6.99 -21.38 -4.40
N PRO A 194 -7.92 -21.81 -3.52
CA PRO A 194 -9.35 -21.68 -3.75
C PRO A 194 -9.89 -20.25 -3.59
N ALA A 195 -9.25 -19.44 -2.75
CA ALA A 195 -9.74 -18.10 -2.36
C ALA A 195 -8.59 -17.08 -2.31
N PRO A 196 -7.98 -16.72 -3.45
CA PRO A 196 -6.97 -15.68 -3.50
C PRO A 196 -7.58 -14.32 -3.14
N THR A 197 -6.79 -13.46 -2.53
CA THR A 197 -7.22 -12.13 -2.10
C THR A 197 -6.12 -11.11 -2.34
N LEU A 198 -6.50 -9.84 -2.45
CA LEU A 198 -5.60 -8.75 -2.72
C LEU A 198 -5.63 -7.73 -1.58
N LEU A 199 -4.50 -7.08 -1.38
CA LEU A 199 -4.41 -5.81 -0.67
C LEU A 199 -3.93 -4.75 -1.66
N TYR A 200 -4.50 -3.56 -1.55
CA TYR A 200 -4.22 -2.45 -2.43
C TYR A 200 -3.80 -1.21 -1.62
N ASP A 201 -2.73 -0.57 -2.09
CA ASP A 201 -2.19 0.65 -1.53
C ASP A 201 -1.84 1.63 -2.64
N TRP A 202 -2.40 2.83 -2.55
CA TRP A 202 -1.95 3.99 -3.29
C TRP A 202 -1.68 5.14 -2.35
N SER A 203 -0.58 5.85 -2.59
CA SER A 203 -0.23 7.03 -1.84
C SER A 203 0.36 8.09 -2.76
N GLY A 204 0.00 9.35 -2.58
CA GLY A 204 0.48 10.43 -3.43
C GLY A 204 0.40 11.80 -2.77
N GLY A 205 1.45 12.60 -2.94
CA GLY A 205 1.48 13.95 -2.42
C GLY A 205 2.88 14.51 -2.23
N TYR A 206 2.94 15.56 -1.42
CA TYR A 206 4.17 16.19 -0.98
C TYR A 206 4.51 15.63 0.40
N LEU A 207 5.22 14.52 0.46
CA LEU A 207 5.58 13.88 1.74
C LEU A 207 6.60 14.73 2.51
N ARG A 208 6.66 14.52 3.83
CA ARG A 208 7.72 15.08 4.69
C ARG A 208 9.10 14.64 4.16
N ARG A 209 10.12 15.49 4.36
CA ARG A 209 11.50 15.16 3.93
C ARG A 209 12.02 13.89 4.59
N GLU A 210 11.77 13.75 5.89
CA GLU A 210 11.95 12.49 6.62
C GLU A 210 10.58 11.83 6.76
N THR A 211 10.41 10.66 6.17
CA THR A 211 9.18 9.87 6.25
C THR A 211 9.53 8.54 6.90
N ASN A 212 8.81 8.19 7.96
CA ASN A 212 8.97 6.92 8.65
C ASN A 212 7.59 6.28 8.76
N TRP A 213 7.54 4.96 8.69
CA TRP A 213 6.31 4.23 9.01
C TRP A 213 6.61 2.86 9.59
N TYR A 214 5.67 2.43 10.43
CA TYR A 214 5.36 1.03 10.58
C TYR A 214 4.09 0.74 9.80
N TRP A 215 4.01 -0.42 9.19
CA TRP A 215 2.83 -0.83 8.45
C TRP A 215 2.53 -2.30 8.75
N ALA A 216 1.26 -2.64 8.78
CA ALA A 216 0.80 -4.02 8.81
C ALA A 216 -0.40 -4.15 7.89
N ALA A 217 -0.37 -5.18 7.06
CA ALA A 217 -1.46 -5.46 6.16
C ALA A 217 -1.59 -6.96 5.93
N PHE A 218 -2.82 -7.42 5.84
CA PHE A 218 -3.17 -8.77 5.45
C PHE A 218 -4.49 -8.73 4.71
N SER A 219 -4.69 -9.75 3.89
CA SER A 219 -5.91 -10.05 3.15
C SER A 219 -6.01 -11.56 3.16
N SER A 220 -7.03 -12.11 3.80
CA SER A 220 -7.13 -13.56 3.95
C SER A 220 -8.57 -14.01 4.13
N PRO A 221 -8.98 -15.14 3.52
CA PRO A 221 -10.13 -15.87 4.02
C PRO A 221 -9.86 -16.32 5.47
N LEU A 222 -10.90 -16.33 6.28
CA LEU A 222 -10.90 -16.96 7.60
C LEU A 222 -11.00 -18.49 7.44
N PRO A 223 -10.33 -19.26 8.31
CA PRO A 223 -10.58 -20.70 8.41
C PRO A 223 -12.01 -20.96 8.90
N GLY A 224 -12.85 -21.65 8.12
CA GLY A 224 -14.23 -21.96 8.52
C GLY A 224 -15.16 -22.29 7.33
N GLU A 225 -16.44 -22.55 7.62
CA GLU A 225 -17.46 -22.91 6.61
C GLU A 225 -18.01 -21.69 5.83
N ASP A 226 -17.99 -20.49 6.42
CA ASP A 226 -18.69 -19.32 5.88
C ASP A 226 -17.86 -18.44 4.90
N GLU A 227 -16.65 -18.88 4.51
CA GLU A 227 -15.74 -18.18 3.58
C GLU A 227 -15.58 -16.67 3.85
N GLU A 228 -15.75 -16.23 5.11
CA GLU A 228 -15.64 -14.82 5.47
C GLU A 228 -14.20 -14.35 5.23
N ILE A 229 -14.05 -13.19 4.58
CA ILE A 229 -12.74 -12.65 4.25
C ILE A 229 -12.47 -11.44 5.12
N VAL A 230 -11.28 -11.42 5.69
CA VAL A 230 -10.81 -10.36 6.56
C VAL A 230 -9.60 -9.69 5.92
N GLY A 231 -9.52 -8.38 6.06
CA GLY A 231 -8.36 -7.63 5.62
C GLY A 231 -8.11 -6.43 6.50
N ALA A 232 -6.87 -5.97 6.52
CA ALA A 232 -6.48 -4.84 7.34
C ALA A 232 -5.38 -4.00 6.71
N ASN A 233 -5.39 -2.72 7.08
CA ASN A 233 -4.32 -1.78 6.87
C ASN A 233 -4.14 -0.99 8.16
N PHE A 234 -3.02 -1.21 8.84
CA PHE A 234 -2.63 -0.45 10.01
C PHE A 234 -1.28 0.20 9.76
N ALA A 235 -1.14 1.44 10.19
CA ALA A 235 0.07 2.23 10.07
C ALA A 235 0.31 3.04 11.35
N ALA A 236 1.58 3.31 11.60
CA ALA A 236 2.04 4.25 12.61
C ALA A 236 3.19 5.09 12.07
N LEU A 237 3.45 6.24 12.71
CA LEU A 237 4.46 7.26 12.34
C LEU A 237 4.21 8.00 11.01
N THR A 238 3.12 7.68 10.31
CA THR A 238 2.68 8.37 9.09
C THR A 238 1.19 8.72 9.16
N ASN A 239 0.85 9.94 8.72
CA ASN A 239 -0.54 10.43 8.62
C ASN A 239 -1.40 10.27 9.90
N GLU A 240 -0.78 10.35 11.08
CA GLU A 240 -1.45 10.15 12.38
C GLU A 240 -2.12 11.41 12.94
N SER A 241 -1.74 12.60 12.44
CA SER A 241 -2.10 13.85 13.13
C SER A 241 -3.60 14.17 13.08
N PHE A 242 -4.26 13.95 11.93
CA PHE A 242 -5.67 14.31 11.75
C PHE A 242 -6.55 13.08 11.53
N PHE A 243 -6.24 12.26 10.52
CA PHE A 243 -7.03 11.08 10.16
C PHE A 243 -6.10 9.89 9.96
N SER A 244 -6.13 8.91 10.85
CA SER A 244 -5.33 7.69 10.69
C SER A 244 -5.61 6.96 9.38
N GLU A 245 -4.58 6.31 8.86
CA GLU A 245 -4.67 5.33 7.76
C GLU A 245 -5.05 3.93 8.27
N ASN A 246 -5.71 3.84 9.42
CA ASN A 246 -5.93 2.58 10.12
C ASN A 246 -7.37 2.11 9.95
N ALA A 247 -7.54 0.97 9.31
CA ALA A 247 -8.83 0.30 9.17
C ALA A 247 -8.66 -1.20 8.94
N PHE A 248 -9.71 -1.93 9.26
CA PHE A 248 -9.90 -3.31 8.83
C PHE A 248 -11.27 -3.48 8.19
N TRP A 249 -11.42 -4.58 7.47
CA TRP A 249 -12.63 -4.96 6.78
C TRP A 249 -12.98 -6.39 7.15
N VAL A 250 -14.26 -6.61 7.42
CA VAL A 250 -14.87 -7.93 7.51
C VAL A 250 -15.85 -8.03 6.34
N GLY A 251 -15.57 -8.94 5.42
CA GLY A 251 -16.13 -8.93 4.08
C GLY A 251 -15.81 -7.62 3.35
N LYS A 252 -16.81 -6.74 3.25
CA LYS A 252 -16.73 -5.43 2.58
C LYS A 252 -16.94 -4.24 3.52
N GLU A 253 -17.23 -4.50 4.79
CA GLU A 253 -17.56 -3.46 5.76
C GLU A 253 -16.31 -2.93 6.44
N ARG A 254 -16.01 -1.64 6.26
CA ARG A 254 -14.83 -1.00 6.83
C ARG A 254 -15.07 -0.51 8.25
N THR A 255 -14.24 -0.94 9.20
CA THR A 255 -14.11 -0.33 10.52
C THR A 255 -12.82 0.50 10.60
N ARG A 256 -12.95 1.78 10.97
CA ARG A 256 -11.80 2.68 11.17
C ARG A 256 -11.27 2.56 12.59
N VAL A 257 -9.96 2.65 12.74
CA VAL A 257 -9.25 2.61 14.02
C VAL A 257 -8.47 3.90 14.20
N ALA A 258 -8.55 4.55 15.37
CA ALA A 258 -7.97 5.88 15.55
C ALA A 258 -6.43 5.87 15.58
N ARG A 259 -5.83 4.88 16.26
CA ARG A 259 -4.39 4.74 16.43
C ARG A 259 -4.04 3.28 16.67
N CYS A 260 -2.93 2.82 16.12
CA CYS A 260 -2.39 1.49 16.41
C CYS A 260 -1.01 1.64 17.05
N ILE A 261 -0.75 0.83 18.07
CA ILE A 261 0.51 0.74 18.80
C ILE A 261 1.25 -0.48 18.26
N TYR A 262 2.50 -0.27 17.87
CA TYR A 262 3.41 -1.32 17.41
C TYR A 262 4.42 -1.59 18.53
N ASP A 263 4.35 -2.79 19.11
CA ASP A 263 5.27 -3.25 20.14
C ASP A 263 6.08 -4.43 19.60
N PHE A 264 7.37 -4.21 19.37
CA PHE A 264 8.29 -5.19 18.79
C PHE A 264 9.74 -4.84 19.10
N ASN A 265 10.63 -5.80 18.87
CA ASN A 265 12.06 -5.58 19.03
C ASN A 265 12.66 -4.88 17.81
N GLN A 266 12.99 -3.60 17.92
CA GLN A 266 13.59 -2.83 16.82
C GLN A 266 15.01 -3.26 16.43
N THR A 267 15.69 -4.06 17.27
CA THR A 267 17.02 -4.60 16.99
C THR A 267 16.98 -5.97 16.33
N ASP A 268 15.92 -6.74 16.59
CA ASP A 268 15.65 -8.05 16.00
C ASP A 268 14.20 -8.10 15.51
N LEU A 269 14.01 -7.73 14.25
CA LEU A 269 12.70 -7.64 13.62
C LEU A 269 12.01 -9.01 13.48
N TYR A 270 12.71 -10.12 13.70
CA TYR A 270 12.14 -11.47 13.68
C TYR A 270 11.45 -11.88 14.98
N GLN A 271 11.62 -11.10 16.06
CA GLN A 271 10.79 -11.30 17.25
C GLN A 271 9.33 -10.97 16.94
N PRO A 272 8.36 -11.64 17.59
CA PRO A 272 6.94 -11.35 17.37
C PRO A 272 6.59 -9.88 17.59
N TRP A 273 5.70 -9.35 16.77
CA TRP A 273 5.18 -8.00 16.89
C TRP A 273 3.78 -8.06 17.47
N ARG A 274 3.46 -7.16 18.39
CA ARG A 274 2.08 -6.92 18.82
C ARG A 274 1.59 -5.61 18.23
N ILE A 275 0.41 -5.64 17.63
CA ILE A 275 -0.26 -4.48 17.03
C ILE A 275 -1.64 -4.35 17.64
N TRP A 276 -1.87 -3.26 18.39
CA TRP A 276 -3.09 -3.13 19.18
C TRP A 276 -3.54 -1.67 19.33
N ASP A 277 -4.77 -1.42 19.75
CA ASP A 277 -5.27 -0.09 20.11
C ASP A 277 -5.80 -0.05 21.56
N GLU A 278 -5.85 1.16 22.13
CA GLU A 278 -6.29 1.34 23.53
C GLU A 278 -7.76 1.01 23.75
N ASP A 279 -8.58 1.10 22.70
CA ASP A 279 -10.02 0.85 22.77
C ASP A 279 -10.36 -0.65 22.69
N GLY A 280 -9.36 -1.52 22.46
CA GLY A 280 -9.56 -2.97 22.32
C GLY A 280 -10.28 -3.37 21.03
N THR A 281 -10.27 -2.49 20.03
CA THR A 281 -10.79 -2.74 18.69
C THR A 281 -9.89 -3.71 17.91
N VAL A 282 -8.59 -3.70 18.19
CA VAL A 282 -7.53 -4.46 17.51
C VAL A 282 -6.57 -5.01 18.56
N ASP A 283 -6.29 -6.32 18.50
CA ASP A 283 -5.17 -6.94 19.21
C ASP A 283 -4.61 -8.08 18.37
N LEU A 284 -3.46 -7.84 17.75
CA LEU A 284 -2.84 -8.73 16.77
C LEU A 284 -1.42 -9.09 17.18
N HIS A 285 -1.03 -10.31 16.89
CA HIS A 285 0.31 -10.83 17.05
C HIS A 285 0.80 -11.29 15.68
N PHE A 286 1.93 -10.77 15.25
CA PHE A 286 2.58 -11.15 14.00
C PHE A 286 3.85 -11.94 14.29
N VAL A 287 4.00 -13.09 13.63
CA VAL A 287 5.20 -13.93 13.70
C VAL A 287 5.93 -13.82 12.35
N PRO A 288 7.07 -13.10 12.30
CA PRO A 288 7.87 -12.99 11.09
C PRO A 288 8.51 -14.33 10.70
N GLN A 289 8.57 -14.62 9.41
CA GLN A 289 9.15 -15.84 8.84
C GLN A 289 10.27 -15.54 7.84
N ALA A 290 10.14 -14.45 7.10
CA ALA A 290 11.14 -13.96 6.16
C ALA A 290 11.05 -12.45 6.05
N ASP A 291 12.03 -11.82 5.42
CA ASP A 291 11.95 -10.43 5.04
C ASP A 291 12.54 -10.19 3.65
N ARG A 292 12.18 -9.04 3.10
CA ARG A 292 12.97 -8.37 2.08
C ARG A 292 13.36 -6.99 2.60
N GLY A 293 14.65 -6.69 2.51
CA GLY A 293 15.21 -5.48 3.08
C GLY A 293 16.03 -4.70 2.05
N GLU A 294 15.93 -3.37 2.09
CA GLU A 294 16.77 -2.49 1.31
C GLU A 294 17.36 -1.36 2.15
N ARG A 295 18.67 -1.17 2.03
CA ARG A 295 19.39 -0.05 2.64
C ARG A 295 20.05 0.80 1.56
N ILE A 296 19.57 2.02 1.39
CA ILE A 296 20.13 3.01 0.47
C ILE A 296 20.72 4.16 1.27
N ASN A 297 21.94 4.56 0.92
CA ASN A 297 22.54 5.82 1.37
C ASN A 297 23.24 6.48 0.18
N ALA A 298 22.51 7.29 -0.57
CA ALA A 298 22.97 7.85 -1.83
C ALA A 298 22.59 9.33 -1.97
N PHE A 299 23.59 10.21 -1.96
CA PHE A 299 23.48 11.66 -2.15
C PHE A 299 22.40 12.32 -1.27
N LEU A 300 21.18 12.47 -1.77
CA LEU A 300 20.05 13.08 -1.07
C LEU A 300 19.06 12.07 -0.47
N ILE A 301 19.24 10.77 -0.75
CA ILE A 301 18.34 9.70 -0.37
C ILE A 301 18.98 8.84 0.71
N LYS A 302 18.25 8.65 1.81
CA LYS A 302 18.53 7.59 2.77
C LYS A 302 17.28 6.74 2.91
N SER A 303 17.40 5.43 2.87
CA SER A 303 16.29 4.50 3.04
C SER A 303 16.78 3.30 3.85
N ASN A 304 16.03 2.92 4.87
CA ASN A 304 16.19 1.66 5.60
C ASN A 304 14.81 1.00 5.65
N PHE A 305 14.57 0.11 4.70
CA PHE A 305 13.29 -0.55 4.46
C PHE A 305 13.42 -2.04 4.79
N ASN A 306 12.47 -2.58 5.53
CA ASN A 306 12.29 -4.00 5.75
C ASN A 306 10.79 -4.31 5.65
N GLN A 307 10.43 -5.21 4.76
CA GLN A 307 9.09 -5.80 4.66
C GLN A 307 9.19 -7.25 5.06
N LEU A 308 8.53 -7.61 6.15
CA LEU A 308 8.54 -8.95 6.71
C LEU A 308 7.28 -9.69 6.29
N PHE A 309 7.44 -10.96 5.92
CA PHE A 309 6.38 -11.90 5.62
C PHE A 309 6.18 -12.81 6.82
N GLY A 310 4.93 -13.15 7.10
CA GLY A 310 4.63 -13.99 8.25
C GLY A 310 3.15 -14.20 8.42
N THR A 311 2.77 -14.58 9.64
CA THR A 311 1.40 -14.88 9.99
C THR A 311 0.89 -14.01 11.14
N PHE A 312 -0.38 -13.66 11.08
CA PHE A 312 -1.11 -12.94 12.10
C PHE A 312 -2.05 -13.87 12.85
N SER A 313 -2.12 -13.69 14.16
CA SER A 313 -3.14 -14.25 15.03
C SER A 313 -3.68 -13.15 15.94
N GLY A 314 -4.97 -13.14 16.23
CA GLY A 314 -5.54 -12.11 17.09
C GLY A 314 -7.01 -11.87 16.86
N LYS A 315 -7.42 -10.64 17.19
CA LYS A 315 -8.81 -10.24 17.35
C LYS A 315 -9.08 -8.89 16.72
N LEU A 316 -10.22 -8.77 16.06
CA LEU A 316 -10.78 -7.51 15.56
C LEU A 316 -12.22 -7.38 16.07
N HIS A 317 -12.58 -6.20 16.60
CA HIS A 317 -13.95 -5.88 17.02
C HIS A 317 -14.56 -4.85 16.05
N PRO A 318 -15.33 -5.28 15.04
CA PRO A 318 -16.10 -4.39 14.19
C PRO A 318 -17.04 -3.52 15.03
N LYS A 319 -17.26 -2.27 14.61
CA LYS A 319 -18.17 -1.38 15.33
C LYS A 319 -19.61 -1.89 15.22
N GLY A 320 -20.14 -2.44 16.32
CA GLY A 320 -21.51 -2.97 16.37
C GLY A 320 -21.67 -4.35 15.72
N GLY A 321 -20.55 -5.03 15.43
CA GLY A 321 -20.53 -6.41 14.96
C GLY A 321 -19.95 -7.36 16.01
N GLU A 322 -19.93 -8.66 15.66
CA GLU A 322 -19.36 -9.70 16.49
C GLU A 322 -17.83 -9.68 16.46
N LEU A 323 -17.21 -10.16 17.53
CA LEU A 323 -15.77 -10.33 17.61
C LEU A 323 -15.28 -11.31 16.53
N VAL A 324 -14.27 -10.90 15.76
CA VAL A 324 -13.61 -11.75 14.77
C VAL A 324 -12.26 -12.20 15.33
N GLU A 325 -12.10 -13.51 15.53
CA GLU A 325 -10.85 -14.12 15.98
C GLU A 325 -10.25 -14.99 14.87
N PHE A 326 -8.94 -14.97 14.74
CA PHE A 326 -8.24 -15.77 13.75
C PHE A 326 -6.83 -16.14 14.20
N GLU A 327 -6.32 -17.22 13.62
CA GLU A 327 -4.98 -17.71 13.86
C GLU A 327 -4.29 -18.07 12.55
N GLY A 328 -3.04 -17.67 12.42
CA GLY A 328 -2.18 -18.11 11.32
C GLY A 328 -2.50 -17.52 9.96
N ILE A 329 -3.23 -16.39 9.86
CA ILE A 329 -3.54 -15.79 8.56
C ILE A 329 -2.31 -15.09 7.98
N ARG A 330 -2.12 -15.18 6.68
CA ARG A 330 -0.93 -14.68 5.98
C ARG A 330 -0.97 -13.17 5.79
N GLY A 331 0.18 -12.52 5.93
CA GLY A 331 0.30 -11.09 5.71
C GLY A 331 1.73 -10.58 5.83
N LEU A 332 1.84 -9.26 5.99
CA LEU A 332 3.12 -8.59 6.11
C LEU A 332 3.12 -7.48 7.17
N THR A 333 4.32 -7.16 7.63
CA THR A 333 4.61 -5.92 8.34
C THR A 333 5.76 -5.18 7.69
N GLU A 334 5.81 -3.86 7.79
CA GLU A 334 6.96 -3.08 7.36
C GLU A 334 7.53 -2.24 8.50
N PHE A 335 8.85 -2.11 8.44
CA PHE A 335 9.60 -1.05 9.05
C PHE A 335 10.21 -0.21 7.92
N HIS A 336 9.94 1.10 7.89
CA HIS A 336 10.62 1.98 6.95
C HIS A 336 11.04 3.30 7.57
N ARG A 337 12.26 3.70 7.24
CA ARG A 337 12.78 5.04 7.47
C ARG A 337 13.37 5.59 6.18
N ALA A 338 12.90 6.74 5.75
CA ALA A 338 13.34 7.37 4.52
C ALA A 338 13.61 8.86 4.70
N VAL A 339 14.59 9.35 3.94
CA VAL A 339 14.90 10.77 3.76
C VAL A 339 14.94 11.03 2.25
N TRP A 340 13.95 11.74 1.68
CA TRP A 340 13.71 11.91 0.22
C TRP A 340 14.36 13.08 -0.53
#